data_AF-A0A1C3XJ86-F1
#
_entry.id   AF-A0A1C3XJ86-F1
#
_cell.length_a   1.000
_cell.length_b   1.000
_cell.length_c   1.000
_cell.angle_alpha   90.00
_cell.angle_beta   90.00
_cell.angle_gamma   90.00
#
_symmetry.space_group_name_H-M   'P 1'
#
loop_
_entity.id
_entity.type
_entity.pdbx_description
1 polymer ?
#
loop_
_entity_poly.entity_id
_entity_poly.type
_entity_poly.pdbx_seq_one_letter_code
_entity_poly.pdbx_strand_id
1 'polypeptide(L)'
;MIGELSVVTTASFYKRKKRITAAIIGSLFDNVRAAHVTKSSRNIFKHLQVKAGNTRWSALCFKFSSAPSFLISTTTVREELCGYLLLVEYKGHLAVFSSRLGLTSAFKSEHLASVAMADVEAAVAKVDAVFQKVRLRNMSVSPFAMRSKTLEARDLTNVIGPSGSRRYAPQAFTVEHEGRSTSATPSTGRIGVRSNRVGHNDLIVFAESVIDELRTKTAAVSPFIKTFARPISIEEAMKVARPTTLSIDSSVILDAVTGDNPSFRLVRNNAGAFAELPETDLRALISSLEQTFQIVGRRKVREVRASKHGAKIGSISLNKSRIALRSLDLALAANVEVEDAAMALGLDVNRRSLKEFLDEANALVVLFNDVTLAYIGGTIFRDETLKDGGDDLLRYLHPEATLVKVIDEKGSFNPPQTAFDANSTFGVIVGTIGVADQILICDDLTDEWADFIGVRTQSGVTTVNFYHGKHGKLSLGASGFHVSVGQAIKNLGNMTFPPERMATKIASWLTNYNSNQGPSSIARIIHGTAATLEDELAQTRSNPNTIRRAVIVTSSLSKKAVEDALSKVKEGNAPKPAFVQLYWLLQSFFSACAEVGAVGSVVCQP
;
A
#
# COMPACT_ATOMS: atom_id res chain seq x y z
N MET A 1 4.16 6.99 44.20
CA MET A 1 3.04 7.22 43.26
C MET A 1 3.37 7.82 41.87
N ILE A 2 4.32 8.76 41.65
CA ILE A 2 4.98 8.84 40.30
C ILE A 2 6.19 7.89 40.22
N GLY A 3 6.85 7.63 41.34
CA GLY A 3 7.93 6.64 41.47
C GLY A 3 7.51 5.18 41.28
N GLU A 4 6.21 4.89 41.18
CA GLU A 4 5.68 3.56 40.85
C GLU A 4 5.42 3.38 39.35
N LEU A 5 5.54 4.45 38.55
CA LEU A 5 5.44 4.35 37.10
C LEU A 5 6.64 3.56 36.60
N SER A 6 6.39 2.33 36.14
CA SER A 6 7.37 1.46 35.51
C SER A 6 6.82 1.05 34.16
N VAL A 7 7.43 1.47 33.05
CA VAL A 7 6.93 1.22 31.67
C VAL A 7 8.09 0.98 30.69
N VAL A 8 7.80 0.43 29.52
CA VAL A 8 8.81 0.23 28.46
C VAL A 8 9.28 1.57 27.86
N THR A 9 10.53 1.63 27.41
CA THR A 9 11.10 2.81 26.75
C THR A 9 10.58 2.94 25.32
N THR A 10 9.39 3.52 25.17
CA THR A 10 8.80 3.81 23.86
C THR A 10 8.02 5.11 23.90
N ALA A 11 8.33 6.03 22.99
CA ALA A 11 7.69 7.33 22.90
C ALA A 11 7.43 7.76 21.44
N SER A 12 6.49 8.68 21.27
CA SER A 12 6.31 9.43 20.02
C SER A 12 6.98 10.80 20.14
N PHE A 13 7.81 11.15 19.17
CA PHE A 13 8.63 12.37 19.17
C PHE A 13 8.07 13.42 18.20
N TYR A 14 8.03 14.67 18.65
CA TYR A 14 7.52 15.81 17.90
C TYR A 14 8.48 17.01 17.95
N LYS A 15 8.52 17.82 16.90
CA LYS A 15 9.12 19.17 16.91
C LYS A 15 8.13 20.16 17.52
N ARG A 16 8.60 21.04 18.41
CA ARG A 16 7.76 22.06 19.03
C ARG A 16 7.60 23.27 18.11
N LYS A 17 6.37 23.60 17.70
CA LYS A 17 6.02 24.78 16.90
C LYS A 17 5.92 26.05 17.74
N LYS A 18 5.22 25.96 18.87
CA LYS A 18 4.95 27.09 19.79
C LYS A 18 5.44 26.74 21.19
N ARG A 19 5.78 27.77 21.97
CA ARG A 19 6.11 27.58 23.39
C ARG A 19 4.94 26.93 24.11
N ILE A 20 5.24 25.91 24.90
CA ILE A 20 4.27 25.22 25.77
C ILE A 20 4.49 25.74 27.19
N THR A 21 3.43 26.18 27.85
CA THR A 21 3.45 26.72 29.23
C THR A 21 2.68 25.79 30.16
N ALA A 22 2.89 25.94 31.48
CA ALA A 22 2.14 25.16 32.47
C ALA A 22 0.62 25.33 32.34
N ALA A 23 0.13 26.52 31.96
CA ALA A 23 -1.29 26.76 31.71
C ALA A 23 -1.82 25.97 30.50
N ILE A 24 -1.04 25.91 29.41
CA ILE A 24 -1.40 25.14 28.21
C ILE A 24 -1.44 23.64 28.54
N ILE A 25 -0.45 23.12 29.28
CA ILE A 25 -0.46 21.72 29.74
C ILE A 25 -1.64 21.45 30.68
N GLY A 26 -1.94 22.39 31.58
CA GLY A 26 -3.10 22.31 32.46
C GLY A 26 -4.40 22.12 31.68
N SER A 27 -4.65 23.00 30.71
CA SER A 27 -5.81 22.91 29.82
C SER A 27 -5.85 21.61 29.00
N LEU A 28 -4.71 21.16 28.47
CA LEU A 28 -4.61 19.85 27.80
C LEU A 28 -5.05 18.72 28.73
N PHE A 29 -4.52 18.67 29.96
CA PHE A 29 -4.85 17.62 30.92
C PHE A 29 -6.32 17.65 31.34
N ASP A 30 -6.90 18.83 31.49
CA ASP A 30 -8.31 18.98 31.84
C ASP A 30 -9.21 18.52 30.69
N ASN A 31 -8.86 18.85 29.43
CA ASN A 31 -9.56 18.36 28.23
C ASN A 31 -9.46 16.84 28.07
N VAL A 32 -8.27 16.26 28.26
CA VAL A 32 -8.07 14.79 28.21
C VAL A 32 -8.94 14.10 29.26
N ARG A 33 -9.03 14.67 30.46
CA ARG A 33 -9.86 14.14 31.53
C ARG A 33 -11.35 14.26 31.22
N ALA A 34 -11.80 15.39 30.69
CA ALA A 34 -13.20 15.62 30.31
C ALA A 34 -13.70 14.60 29.27
N ALA A 35 -12.83 14.09 28.40
CA ALA A 35 -13.18 13.10 27.39
C ALA A 35 -13.42 11.68 27.94
N HIS A 36 -13.02 11.36 29.18
CA HIS A 36 -13.06 9.99 29.73
C HIS A 36 -14.03 9.84 30.93
N VAL A 37 -15.05 10.69 31.03
CA VAL A 37 -15.90 10.74 32.23
C VAL A 37 -16.90 9.59 32.27
N THR A 38 -16.69 8.65 33.20
CA THR A 38 -17.77 8.03 33.99
C THR A 38 -17.26 7.77 35.42
N LYS A 39 -17.81 8.53 36.39
CA LYS A 39 -17.44 8.63 37.82
C LYS A 39 -16.04 9.20 38.14
N SER A 40 -16.06 10.24 38.99
CA SER A 40 -14.90 11.05 39.41
C SER A 40 -13.85 10.22 40.16
N SER A 41 -12.80 9.77 39.46
CA SER A 41 -11.56 9.36 40.12
C SER A 41 -10.65 10.59 40.31
N ARG A 42 -10.01 10.69 41.48
CA ARG A 42 -8.93 11.67 41.69
C ARG A 42 -7.74 11.26 40.81
N ASN A 43 -6.94 12.24 40.41
CA ASN A 43 -5.68 11.93 39.72
C ASN A 43 -4.80 11.11 40.67
N ILE A 44 -4.25 9.99 40.18
CA ILE A 44 -3.22 9.23 40.90
C ILE A 44 -1.95 10.09 41.00
N PHE A 45 -1.61 10.77 39.90
CA PHE A 45 -0.63 11.85 39.90
C PHE A 45 -0.95 12.91 38.84
N LYS A 46 -0.56 14.16 39.11
CA LYS A 46 -0.57 15.29 38.16
C LYS A 46 0.67 16.15 38.43
N HIS A 47 1.53 16.30 37.44
CA HIS A 47 2.75 17.10 37.48
C HIS A 47 2.77 18.05 36.27
N LEU A 48 3.10 19.32 36.49
CA LEU A 48 3.08 20.36 35.47
C LEU A 48 4.46 21.03 35.36
N GLN A 49 5.10 20.91 34.19
CA GLN A 49 6.38 21.53 33.84
C GLN A 49 7.47 21.45 34.93
N VAL A 50 7.62 20.28 35.55
CA VAL A 50 8.68 20.01 36.51
C VAL A 50 10.03 20.03 35.78
N LYS A 51 11.02 20.73 36.35
CA LYS A 51 12.36 20.86 35.77
C LYS A 51 13.25 19.71 36.23
N ALA A 52 13.93 19.06 35.28
CA ALA A 52 14.99 18.08 35.52
C ALA A 52 16.19 18.47 34.63
N GLY A 53 17.20 19.13 35.21
CA GLY A 53 18.31 19.70 34.43
C GLY A 53 17.84 20.70 33.35
N ASN A 54 18.15 20.41 32.09
CA ASN A 54 17.75 21.20 30.92
C ASN A 54 16.40 20.76 30.31
N THR A 55 15.75 19.79 30.95
CA THR A 55 14.51 19.17 30.49
C THR A 55 13.35 19.60 31.38
N ARG A 56 12.17 19.70 30.80
CA ARG A 56 10.92 19.89 31.53
C ARG A 56 10.00 18.73 31.25
N TRP A 57 9.30 18.24 32.27
CA TRP A 57 8.35 17.17 32.09
C TRP A 57 7.02 17.46 32.78
N SER A 58 5.95 16.85 32.27
CA SER A 58 4.60 16.92 32.82
C SER A 58 3.96 15.54 32.74
N ALA A 59 3.21 15.15 33.76
CA ALA A 59 2.61 13.82 33.81
C ALA A 59 1.19 13.86 34.37
N LEU A 60 0.31 13.01 33.83
CA LEU A 60 -1.07 12.84 34.28
C LEU A 60 -1.40 11.35 34.34
N CYS A 61 -2.03 10.91 35.42
CA CYS A 61 -2.58 9.56 35.53
C CYS A 61 -3.87 9.57 36.35
N PHE A 62 -4.88 8.86 35.86
CA PHE A 62 -6.18 8.71 36.53
C PHE A 62 -6.87 7.43 36.06
N LYS A 63 -7.90 7.02 36.81
CA LYS A 63 -8.77 5.89 36.48
C LYS A 63 -10.04 6.36 35.78
N PHE A 64 -10.57 5.57 34.87
CA PHE A 64 -11.83 5.84 34.19
C PHE A 64 -12.55 4.53 33.87
N SER A 65 -13.86 4.62 33.65
CA SER A 65 -14.70 3.46 33.37
C SER A 65 -15.07 3.39 31.89
N SER A 66 -15.06 2.18 31.32
CA SER A 66 -15.41 1.90 29.92
C SER A 66 -16.28 0.64 29.83
N ALA A 67 -17.10 0.53 28.79
CA ALA A 67 -17.67 -0.78 28.43
C ALA A 67 -16.55 -1.68 27.85
N PRO A 68 -16.58 -3.00 28.11
CA PRO A 68 -15.73 -3.94 27.39
C PRO A 68 -16.07 -3.91 25.89
N SER A 69 -15.05 -3.81 25.03
CA SER A 69 -15.23 -3.66 23.58
C SER A 69 -15.86 -4.88 22.90
N PHE A 70 -15.81 -6.05 23.54
CA PHE A 70 -16.36 -7.30 23.03
C PHE A 70 -17.82 -7.56 23.45
N LEU A 71 -18.42 -6.67 24.25
CA LEU A 71 -19.82 -6.75 24.66
C LEU A 71 -20.65 -5.72 23.87
N ILE A 72 -21.93 -6.06 23.65
CA ILE A 72 -22.88 -5.17 22.99
C ILE A 72 -22.99 -3.83 23.72
N SER A 73 -23.22 -2.76 22.96
CA SER A 73 -23.24 -1.37 23.45
C SER A 73 -24.32 -1.10 24.52
N THR A 74 -25.33 -1.94 24.61
CA THR A 74 -26.40 -1.90 25.64
C THR A 74 -26.01 -2.57 26.96
N THR A 75 -24.80 -3.13 27.07
CA THR A 75 -24.34 -3.77 28.31
C THR A 75 -24.25 -2.78 29.48
N THR A 76 -24.62 -3.24 30.67
CA THR A 76 -24.42 -2.50 31.93
C THR A 76 -23.05 -2.77 32.55
N VAL A 77 -22.31 -3.77 32.05
CA VAL A 77 -20.98 -4.14 32.54
C VAL A 77 -19.98 -3.03 32.22
N ARG A 78 -19.15 -2.66 33.21
CA ARG A 78 -18.11 -1.64 33.08
C ARG A 78 -16.78 -2.13 33.66
N GLU A 79 -15.69 -1.82 32.98
CA GLU A 79 -14.33 -2.07 33.41
C GLU A 79 -13.70 -0.78 33.94
N GLU A 80 -12.98 -0.86 35.07
CA GLU A 80 -12.15 0.24 35.55
C GLU A 80 -10.76 0.15 34.92
N LEU A 81 -10.42 1.16 34.12
CA LEU A 81 -9.15 1.27 33.42
C LEU A 81 -8.29 2.35 34.08
N CYS A 82 -6.98 2.15 34.08
CA CYS A 82 -6.00 3.16 34.46
C CYS A 82 -5.20 3.59 33.22
N GLY A 83 -5.04 4.90 33.02
CA GLY A 83 -4.27 5.47 31.92
C GLY A 83 -3.26 6.50 32.41
N TYR A 84 -2.19 6.70 31.63
CA TYR A 84 -1.18 7.73 31.92
C TYR A 84 -0.71 8.45 30.65
N LEU A 85 -0.25 9.68 30.84
CA LEU A 85 0.38 10.53 29.83
C LEU A 85 1.59 11.23 30.47
N LEU A 86 2.78 11.03 29.93
CA LEU A 86 4.02 11.70 30.32
C LEU A 86 4.60 12.44 29.11
N LEU A 87 4.89 13.72 29.31
CA LEU A 87 5.37 14.66 28.32
C LEU A 87 6.76 15.12 28.74
N VAL A 88 7.75 15.00 27.85
CA VAL A 88 9.14 15.40 28.11
C VAL A 88 9.56 16.42 27.05
N GLU A 89 9.72 17.68 27.45
CA GLU A 89 10.18 18.80 26.62
C GLU A 89 11.70 18.97 26.77
N TYR A 90 12.44 18.78 25.68
CA TYR A 90 13.89 18.97 25.64
C TYR A 90 14.32 19.50 24.28
N LYS A 91 15.22 20.49 24.27
CA LYS A 91 15.92 20.96 23.06
C LYS A 91 15.01 21.26 21.84
N GLY A 92 13.82 21.84 22.11
CA GLY A 92 12.83 22.21 21.07
C GLY A 92 11.96 21.05 20.57
N HIS A 93 12.03 19.88 21.21
CA HIS A 93 11.23 18.71 20.92
C HIS A 93 10.34 18.34 22.11
N LEU A 94 9.34 17.51 21.84
CA LEU A 94 8.47 16.89 22.84
C LEU A 94 8.43 15.38 22.60
N ALA A 95 8.81 14.61 23.61
CA ALA A 95 8.57 13.16 23.66
C ALA A 95 7.28 12.88 24.45
N VAL A 96 6.47 11.96 23.93
CA VAL A 96 5.18 11.59 24.50
C VAL A 96 5.19 10.10 24.82
N PHE A 97 5.11 9.77 26.10
CA PHE A 97 4.89 8.42 26.60
C PHE A 97 3.44 8.33 27.06
N SER A 98 2.70 7.31 26.64
CA SER A 98 1.33 7.17 27.08
C SER A 98 0.85 5.74 27.05
N SER A 99 -0.19 5.49 27.86
CA SER A 99 -1.02 4.30 27.79
C SER A 99 -2.46 4.71 28.03
N ARG A 100 -3.36 4.34 27.11
CA ARG A 100 -4.81 4.64 27.09
C ARG A 100 -5.20 6.12 27.09
N LEU A 101 -4.28 7.03 27.37
CA LEU A 101 -4.43 8.48 27.22
C LEU A 101 -3.60 8.97 26.03
N GLY A 102 -3.97 10.12 25.48
CA GLY A 102 -3.28 10.72 24.34
C GLY A 102 -3.42 12.23 24.31
N LEU A 103 -2.63 12.87 23.44
CA LEU A 103 -2.77 14.29 23.16
C LEU A 103 -4.03 14.56 22.34
N THR A 104 -4.74 15.64 22.64
CA THR A 104 -5.88 16.11 21.84
C THR A 104 -5.44 16.59 20.45
N SER A 105 -6.30 16.46 19.45
CA SER A 105 -6.04 16.92 18.07
C SER A 105 -5.76 18.43 18.00
N ALA A 106 -6.49 19.22 18.79
CA ALA A 106 -6.26 20.66 18.93
C ALA A 106 -4.83 20.96 19.40
N PHE A 107 -4.38 20.31 20.48
CA PHE A 107 -3.03 20.52 21.00
C PHE A 107 -1.94 20.12 20.00
N LYS A 108 -2.09 18.96 19.35
CA LYS A 108 -1.13 18.49 18.32
C LYS A 108 -1.02 19.50 17.18
N SER A 109 -2.16 19.96 16.65
CA SER A 109 -2.18 20.86 15.49
C SER A 109 -1.55 22.23 15.80
N GLU A 110 -1.84 22.79 16.97
CA GLU A 110 -1.40 24.11 17.38
C GLU A 110 0.08 24.13 17.82
N HIS A 111 0.51 23.17 18.64
CA HIS A 111 1.81 23.25 19.32
C HIS A 111 2.89 22.35 18.71
N LEU A 112 2.53 21.32 17.94
CA LEU A 112 3.46 20.28 17.51
C LEU A 112 3.55 20.14 15.98
N ALA A 113 4.74 19.83 15.50
CA ALA A 113 5.01 19.38 14.14
C ALA A 113 5.61 17.97 14.20
N SER A 114 5.37 17.15 13.18
CA SER A 114 6.05 15.86 13.06
C SER A 114 7.57 16.06 12.92
N VAL A 115 8.34 15.14 13.50
CA VAL A 115 9.75 14.97 13.14
C VAL A 115 9.83 14.50 11.67
N ALA A 116 10.91 14.85 10.97
CA ALA A 116 11.05 14.38 9.59
C ALA A 116 11.38 12.88 9.60
N MET A 117 10.79 12.10 8.68
CA MET A 117 11.08 10.66 8.59
C MET A 117 12.57 10.39 8.40
N ALA A 118 13.26 11.19 7.59
CA ALA A 118 14.70 11.08 7.39
C ALA A 118 15.50 11.27 8.68
N ASP A 119 15.05 12.15 9.59
CA ASP A 119 15.68 12.35 10.91
C ASP A 119 15.53 11.08 11.77
N VAL A 120 14.35 10.43 11.72
CA VAL A 120 14.08 9.17 12.45
C VAL A 120 14.90 8.01 11.89
N GLU A 121 14.98 7.90 10.57
CA GLU A 121 15.82 6.89 9.91
C GLU A 121 17.29 7.10 10.22
N ALA A 122 17.79 8.34 10.20
CA ALA A 122 19.16 8.65 10.57
C ALA A 122 19.48 8.33 12.04
N ALA A 123 18.51 8.52 12.94
CA ALA A 123 18.67 8.19 14.35
C ALA A 123 18.73 6.68 14.63
N VAL A 124 17.93 5.88 13.91
CA VAL A 124 17.76 4.45 14.22
C VAL A 124 18.46 3.52 13.23
N ALA A 125 18.33 3.76 11.92
CA ALA A 125 18.89 2.92 10.86
C ALA A 125 20.34 3.28 10.52
N LYS A 126 21.22 3.25 11.53
CA LYS A 126 22.66 3.54 11.42
C LYS A 126 23.36 2.55 10.47
N VAL A 127 24.56 2.90 9.98
CA VAL A 127 25.27 2.15 8.91
C VAL A 127 25.45 0.66 9.25
N ASP A 128 25.78 0.38 10.49
CA ASP A 128 26.09 -0.93 11.08
C ASP A 128 24.88 -1.58 11.77
N ALA A 129 23.70 -0.98 11.66
CA ALA A 129 22.49 -1.53 12.25
C ALA A 129 22.03 -2.79 11.49
N VAL A 130 21.80 -3.87 12.24
CA VAL A 130 21.30 -5.15 11.71
C VAL A 130 19.77 -5.11 11.69
N PHE A 131 19.17 -5.20 10.51
CA PHE A 131 17.71 -5.19 10.38
C PHE A 131 17.12 -6.55 10.78
N GLN A 132 16.28 -6.56 11.81
CA GLN A 132 15.62 -7.77 12.31
C GLN A 132 14.18 -7.88 11.81
N LYS A 133 13.50 -6.75 11.67
CA LYS A 133 12.11 -6.70 11.22
C LYS A 133 11.87 -5.47 10.37
N VAL A 134 11.14 -5.59 9.27
CA VAL A 134 10.68 -4.45 8.48
C VAL A 134 9.23 -4.67 8.05
N ARG A 135 8.40 -3.64 8.29
CA ARG A 135 7.06 -3.54 7.72
C ARG A 135 7.12 -2.60 6.52
N LEU A 136 6.73 -3.14 5.38
CA LEU A 136 6.79 -2.53 4.07
C LEU A 136 5.38 -2.26 3.57
N ARG A 137 5.20 -1.13 2.88
CA ARG A 137 3.94 -0.79 2.19
C ARG A 137 4.18 -0.58 0.71
N ASN A 138 3.41 -1.27 -0.13
CA ASN A 138 3.54 -1.19 -1.57
C ASN A 138 3.08 0.18 -2.08
N MET A 139 3.79 0.71 -3.07
CA MET A 139 3.51 2.00 -3.71
C MET A 139 2.49 1.93 -4.85
N SER A 140 2.01 0.74 -5.19
CA SER A 140 1.01 0.51 -6.22
C SER A 140 -0.39 1.00 -5.81
N VAL A 141 -1.14 1.49 -6.80
CA VAL A 141 -2.56 1.86 -6.67
C VAL A 141 -3.51 0.74 -7.11
N SER A 142 -2.98 -0.40 -7.57
CA SER A 142 -3.81 -1.53 -8.01
C SER A 142 -4.45 -2.22 -6.80
N PRO A 143 -5.77 -2.47 -6.80
CA PRO A 143 -6.43 -3.21 -5.73
C PRO A 143 -5.96 -4.67 -5.65
N PHE A 144 -5.42 -5.20 -6.75
CA PHE A 144 -4.90 -6.58 -6.84
C PHE A 144 -3.43 -6.71 -6.41
N ALA A 145 -2.73 -5.60 -6.16
CA ALA A 145 -1.35 -5.65 -5.68
C ALA A 145 -1.29 -5.95 -4.18
N MET A 146 -0.26 -6.67 -3.76
CA MET A 146 0.04 -6.86 -2.34
C MET A 146 0.20 -5.50 -1.65
N ARG A 147 -0.66 -5.18 -0.69
CA ARG A 147 -0.71 -3.86 -0.04
C ARG A 147 0.43 -3.62 0.95
N SER A 148 0.74 -4.63 1.75
CA SER A 148 1.80 -4.57 2.75
C SER A 148 2.47 -5.93 2.93
N LYS A 149 3.71 -5.91 3.41
CA LYS A 149 4.49 -7.11 3.72
C LYS A 149 5.27 -6.86 5.01
N THR A 150 5.31 -7.83 5.90
CA THR A 150 6.17 -7.79 7.08
C THR A 150 7.20 -8.90 6.97
N LEU A 151 8.46 -8.54 7.09
CA LEU A 151 9.60 -9.46 6.99
C LEU A 151 10.32 -9.46 8.34
N GLU A 152 10.70 -10.65 8.80
CA GLU A 152 11.37 -10.83 10.09
C GLU A 152 12.43 -11.95 9.99
N ALA A 153 13.64 -11.67 10.45
CA ALA A 153 14.76 -12.60 10.50
C ALA A 153 15.79 -12.11 11.53
N ARG A 154 16.84 -12.92 11.77
CA ARG A 154 17.97 -12.46 12.61
C ARG A 154 18.75 -11.33 11.95
N ASP A 155 18.96 -11.43 10.65
CA ASP A 155 19.56 -10.40 9.80
C ASP A 155 18.90 -10.43 8.42
N LEU A 156 18.05 -9.44 8.17
CA LEU A 156 17.30 -9.29 6.93
C LEU A 156 18.19 -8.98 5.73
N THR A 157 19.38 -8.44 5.93
CA THR A 157 20.34 -8.13 4.87
C THR A 157 20.79 -9.39 4.12
N ASN A 158 20.83 -10.53 4.81
CA ASN A 158 21.31 -11.79 4.24
C ASN A 158 20.21 -12.68 3.64
N VAL A 159 18.93 -12.38 3.92
CA VAL A 159 17.81 -13.26 3.54
C VAL A 159 16.82 -12.62 2.57
N ILE A 160 16.82 -11.29 2.45
CA ILE A 160 15.98 -10.57 1.48
C ILE A 160 16.80 -10.27 0.24
N GLY A 161 16.39 -10.83 -0.90
CA GLY A 161 16.91 -10.44 -2.21
C GLY A 161 16.44 -9.03 -2.61
N PRO A 162 17.21 -8.29 -3.45
CA PRO A 162 16.87 -6.93 -3.84
C PRO A 162 15.60 -6.85 -4.71
N SER A 163 15.19 -7.96 -5.33
CA SER A 163 14.04 -8.06 -6.24
C SER A 163 12.72 -7.75 -5.52
N GLY A 164 11.95 -6.80 -6.06
CA GLY A 164 10.63 -6.42 -5.52
C GLY A 164 10.67 -5.39 -4.37
N SER A 165 11.80 -5.21 -3.68
CA SER A 165 11.93 -4.27 -2.54
C SER A 165 11.73 -2.79 -2.90
N ARG A 166 12.07 -2.40 -4.14
CA ARG A 166 12.09 -1.01 -4.63
C ARG A 166 10.71 -0.33 -4.62
N ARG A 167 9.64 -1.13 -4.69
CA ARG A 167 8.25 -0.66 -4.72
C ARG A 167 7.61 -0.54 -3.35
N TYR A 168 8.40 -0.71 -2.31
CA TYR A 168 7.93 -0.61 -0.95
C TYR A 168 8.54 0.57 -0.22
N ALA A 169 7.67 1.29 0.48
CA ALA A 169 8.05 2.29 1.46
C ALA A 169 8.15 1.63 2.84
N PRO A 170 9.26 1.79 3.58
CA PRO A 170 9.38 1.28 4.94
C PRO A 170 8.46 2.08 5.87
N GLN A 171 7.52 1.39 6.51
CA GLN A 171 6.57 2.00 7.46
C GLN A 171 7.07 1.89 8.90
N ALA A 172 7.67 0.75 9.23
CA ALA A 172 8.29 0.50 10.52
C ALA A 172 9.43 -0.49 10.36
N PHE A 173 10.41 -0.43 11.25
CA PHE A 173 11.50 -1.39 11.29
C PHE A 173 12.02 -1.56 12.72
N THR A 174 12.61 -2.72 12.96
CA THR A 174 13.38 -3.04 14.16
C THR A 174 14.79 -3.38 13.74
N VAL A 175 15.76 -2.71 14.35
CA VAL A 175 17.18 -2.94 14.15
C VAL A 175 17.87 -3.30 15.45
N GLU A 176 18.96 -4.04 15.35
CA GLU A 176 19.91 -4.23 16.44
C GLU A 176 21.17 -3.41 16.16
N HIS A 177 21.60 -2.62 17.15
CA HIS A 177 22.84 -1.85 17.10
C HIS A 177 23.47 -1.92 18.50
N GLU A 178 24.75 -2.34 18.58
CA GLU A 178 25.48 -2.51 19.86
C GLU A 178 24.71 -3.33 20.90
N GLY A 179 24.06 -4.43 20.48
CA GLY A 179 23.27 -5.31 21.36
C GLY A 179 21.95 -4.72 21.85
N ARG A 180 21.56 -3.54 21.37
CA ARG A 180 20.26 -2.91 21.68
C ARG A 180 19.32 -3.02 20.48
N SER A 181 18.18 -3.65 20.70
CA SER A 181 17.11 -3.74 19.70
C SER A 181 16.23 -2.49 19.78
N THR A 182 16.18 -1.73 18.70
CA THR A 182 15.44 -0.46 18.58
C THR A 182 14.44 -0.57 17.44
N SER A 183 13.19 -0.21 17.72
CA SER A 183 12.09 -0.15 16.77
C SER A 183 11.74 1.29 16.46
N ALA A 184 11.38 1.56 15.21
CA ALA A 184 10.94 2.87 14.76
C ALA A 184 9.71 2.77 13.85
N THR A 185 8.85 3.77 13.92
CA THR A 185 7.78 4.05 12.96
C THR A 185 7.94 5.50 12.50
N PRO A 186 8.73 5.75 11.43
CA PRO A 186 9.11 7.10 11.02
C PRO A 186 7.92 8.05 10.79
N SER A 187 6.80 7.55 10.24
CA SER A 187 5.59 8.36 9.97
C SER A 187 5.00 9.03 11.20
N THR A 188 5.08 8.37 12.35
CA THR A 188 4.52 8.87 13.61
C THR A 188 5.58 9.40 14.56
N GLY A 189 6.86 9.34 14.16
CA GLY A 189 8.00 9.65 15.02
C GLY A 189 8.09 8.73 16.24
N ARG A 190 7.48 7.55 16.21
CA ARG A 190 7.51 6.60 17.33
C ARG A 190 8.82 5.84 17.32
N ILE A 191 9.54 5.87 18.43
CA ILE A 191 10.80 5.13 18.62
C ILE A 191 10.71 4.40 19.96
N GLY A 192 11.09 3.12 19.97
CA GLY A 192 11.11 2.29 21.16
C GLY A 192 12.33 1.40 21.22
N VAL A 193 12.96 1.32 22.38
CA VAL A 193 14.08 0.41 22.65
C VAL A 193 13.56 -0.77 23.46
N ARG A 194 14.00 -1.98 23.09
CA ARG A 194 13.70 -3.19 23.85
C ARG A 194 14.53 -3.18 25.12
N SER A 195 13.88 -2.93 26.24
CA SER A 195 14.50 -2.89 27.57
C SER A 195 13.56 -3.48 28.63
N ASN A 196 14.07 -3.65 29.84
CA ASN A 196 13.22 -3.79 31.03
C ASN A 196 12.35 -2.55 31.21
N ARG A 197 11.26 -2.68 31.98
CA ARG A 197 10.42 -1.53 32.34
C ARG A 197 11.21 -0.61 33.27
N VAL A 198 11.10 0.70 33.05
CA VAL A 198 11.89 1.73 33.73
C VAL A 198 11.03 2.84 34.33
N GLY A 199 11.61 3.57 35.27
CA GLY A 199 10.99 4.69 35.96
C GLY A 199 10.94 5.99 35.14
N HIS A 200 10.17 6.97 35.59
CA HIS A 200 10.04 8.26 34.90
C HIS A 200 11.38 9.00 34.69
N ASN A 201 12.35 8.87 35.60
CA ASN A 201 13.68 9.48 35.44
C ASN A 201 14.44 8.86 34.26
N ASP A 202 14.42 7.54 34.13
CA ASP A 202 15.05 6.83 33.01
C ASP A 202 14.33 7.14 31.68
N LEU A 203 13.01 7.32 31.70
CA LEU A 203 12.27 7.77 30.52
C LEU A 203 12.70 9.17 30.06
N ILE A 204 13.03 10.07 31.00
CA ILE A 204 13.57 11.39 30.68
C ILE A 204 14.94 11.26 30.00
N VAL A 205 15.85 10.45 30.58
CA VAL A 205 17.18 10.20 29.99
C VAL A 205 17.07 9.57 28.60
N PHE A 206 16.17 8.59 28.43
CA PHE A 206 15.88 7.98 27.14
C PHE A 206 15.37 9.02 26.12
N ALA A 207 14.42 9.88 26.52
CA ALA A 207 13.90 10.93 25.65
C ALA A 207 15.00 11.93 25.23
N GLU A 208 15.86 12.33 26.16
CA GLU A 208 17.00 13.21 25.88
C GLU A 208 17.95 12.60 24.85
N SER A 209 18.33 11.34 25.04
CA SER A 209 19.21 10.60 24.12
C SER A 209 18.64 10.54 22.70
N VAL A 210 17.38 10.14 22.56
CA VAL A 210 16.75 10.03 21.22
C VAL A 210 16.57 11.41 20.57
N ILE A 211 16.24 12.46 21.34
CA ILE A 211 16.14 13.82 20.81
C ILE A 211 17.50 14.33 20.31
N ASP A 212 18.59 13.97 20.98
CA ASP A 212 19.94 14.33 20.54
C ASP A 212 20.34 13.56 19.26
N GLU A 213 19.97 12.28 19.13
CA GLU A 213 20.14 11.52 17.88
C GLU A 213 19.32 12.11 16.72
N LEU A 214 18.03 12.41 16.93
CA LEU A 214 17.14 13.02 15.92
C LEU A 214 17.63 14.38 15.40
N ARG A 215 18.47 15.07 16.18
CA ARG A 215 19.05 16.36 15.80
C ARG A 215 20.35 16.23 15.01
N THR A 216 20.93 15.04 14.92
CA THR A 216 22.21 14.79 14.25
C THR A 216 21.99 14.65 12.74
N LYS A 217 22.31 15.70 11.97
CA LYS A 217 21.96 15.81 10.53
C LYS A 217 22.84 15.02 9.56
N THR A 218 23.96 14.46 10.02
CA THR A 218 25.03 13.91 9.17
C THR A 218 25.25 12.41 9.34
N ALA A 219 24.37 11.70 10.07
CA ALA A 219 24.51 10.26 10.25
C ALA A 219 24.27 9.53 8.91
N ALA A 220 25.25 8.75 8.47
CA ALA A 220 25.08 7.85 7.35
C ALA A 220 24.07 6.74 7.72
N VAL A 221 23.12 6.47 6.84
CA VAL A 221 22.13 5.39 7.01
C VAL A 221 22.60 4.10 6.35
N SER A 222 22.16 2.97 6.88
CA SER A 222 22.46 1.63 6.37
C SER A 222 22.22 1.51 4.85
N PRO A 223 23.09 0.82 4.10
CA PRO A 223 22.84 0.48 2.70
C PRO A 223 21.55 -0.31 2.50
N PHE A 224 21.16 -1.14 3.47
CA PHE A 224 19.95 -1.95 3.38
C PHE A 224 18.68 -1.10 3.32
N ILE A 225 18.54 -0.07 4.17
CA ILE A 225 17.36 0.81 4.11
C ILE A 225 17.31 1.66 2.82
N LYS A 226 18.43 1.76 2.09
CA LYS A 226 18.52 2.46 0.79
C LYS A 226 18.02 1.61 -0.38
N THR A 227 17.80 0.31 -0.21
CA THR A 227 17.20 -0.53 -1.27
C THR A 227 15.70 -0.28 -1.43
N PHE A 228 15.07 0.35 -0.44
CA PHE A 228 13.66 0.73 -0.43
C PHE A 228 13.45 2.19 -0.84
N ALA A 229 12.20 2.55 -1.14
CA ALA A 229 11.86 3.93 -1.47
C ALA A 229 12.13 4.88 -0.28
N ARG A 230 12.68 6.06 -0.57
CA ARG A 230 13.19 7.01 0.43
C ARG A 230 12.25 8.20 0.63
N PRO A 231 12.02 8.67 1.86
CA PRO A 231 11.17 9.83 2.08
C PRO A 231 11.82 11.11 1.53
N ILE A 232 11.05 11.94 0.84
CA ILE A 232 11.44 13.27 0.39
C ILE A 232 10.39 14.31 0.82
N SER A 233 10.80 15.58 0.95
CA SER A 233 9.85 16.62 1.31
C SER A 233 8.88 16.93 0.16
N ILE A 234 7.67 17.39 0.50
CA ILE A 234 6.69 17.84 -0.51
C ILE A 234 7.24 19.02 -1.30
N GLU A 235 7.95 19.92 -0.65
CA GLU A 235 8.54 21.09 -1.32
C GLU A 235 9.56 20.67 -2.39
N GLU A 236 10.45 19.73 -2.09
CA GLU A 236 11.41 19.19 -3.07
C GLU A 236 10.72 18.44 -4.20
N ALA A 237 9.74 17.60 -3.88
CA ALA A 237 8.96 16.88 -4.88
C ALA A 237 8.25 17.84 -5.84
N MET A 238 7.66 18.92 -5.31
CA MET A 238 6.88 19.88 -6.11
C MET A 238 7.73 20.77 -7.02
N LYS A 239 9.05 20.84 -6.79
CA LYS A 239 9.99 21.53 -7.71
C LYS A 239 10.16 20.77 -9.03
N VAL A 240 10.05 19.45 -8.99
CA VAL A 240 10.36 18.56 -10.14
C VAL A 240 9.13 17.82 -10.68
N ALA A 241 8.06 17.71 -9.90
CA ALA A 241 6.90 16.91 -10.23
C ALA A 241 5.57 17.56 -9.83
N ARG A 242 4.49 17.07 -10.42
CA ARG A 242 3.10 17.43 -10.14
C ARG A 242 2.26 16.18 -9.89
N PRO A 243 1.34 16.20 -8.91
CA PRO A 243 0.44 15.09 -8.69
C PRO A 243 -0.56 14.98 -9.84
N THR A 244 -0.82 13.75 -10.27
CA THR A 244 -1.67 13.42 -11.43
C THR A 244 -2.83 12.51 -11.08
N THR A 245 -2.64 11.61 -10.10
CA THR A 245 -3.58 10.53 -9.81
C THR A 245 -3.81 10.44 -8.31
N LEU A 246 -5.06 10.20 -7.88
CA LEU A 246 -5.43 9.93 -6.50
C LEU A 246 -6.12 8.56 -6.41
N SER A 247 -5.76 7.79 -5.42
CA SER A 247 -6.51 6.62 -4.94
C SER A 247 -6.69 6.71 -3.42
N ILE A 248 -7.68 6.01 -2.88
CA ILE A 248 -7.95 5.99 -1.43
C ILE A 248 -7.63 4.58 -0.92
N ASP A 249 -6.85 4.53 0.15
CA ASP A 249 -6.57 3.29 0.88
C ASP A 249 -7.76 2.90 1.76
N SER A 250 -8.64 2.06 1.20
CA SER A 250 -9.82 1.52 1.87
C SER A 250 -9.49 0.63 3.07
N SER A 251 -8.27 0.07 3.14
CA SER A 251 -7.88 -0.82 4.24
C SER A 251 -7.90 -0.12 5.60
N VAL A 252 -7.62 1.18 5.63
CA VAL A 252 -7.70 2.00 6.84
C VAL A 252 -9.11 2.05 7.41
N ILE A 253 -10.14 2.03 6.56
CA ILE A 253 -11.53 1.94 6.99
C ILE A 253 -11.84 0.52 7.46
N LEU A 254 -11.50 -0.49 6.65
CA LEU A 254 -11.79 -1.89 6.97
C LEU A 254 -11.15 -2.33 8.29
N ASP A 255 -9.88 -1.99 8.53
CA ASP A 255 -9.20 -2.29 9.79
C ASP A 255 -9.87 -1.61 10.98
N ALA A 256 -10.36 -0.38 10.79
CA ALA A 256 -10.99 0.41 11.84
C ALA A 256 -12.39 -0.08 12.23
N VAL A 257 -13.16 -0.63 11.28
CA VAL A 257 -14.59 -0.96 11.44
C VAL A 257 -14.91 -2.45 11.39
N THR A 258 -14.04 -3.26 10.79
CA THR A 258 -14.20 -4.72 10.64
C THR A 258 -12.96 -5.53 11.06
N GLY A 259 -11.89 -4.88 11.52
CA GLY A 259 -10.67 -5.57 11.95
C GLY A 259 -10.88 -6.41 13.22
N ASP A 260 -9.83 -7.08 13.67
CA ASP A 260 -9.88 -7.97 14.86
C ASP A 260 -10.42 -7.28 16.13
N ASN A 261 -10.20 -5.97 16.25
CA ASN A 261 -10.71 -5.13 17.34
C ASN A 261 -11.20 -3.80 16.76
N PRO A 262 -12.42 -3.75 16.19
CA PRO A 262 -12.92 -2.56 15.54
C PRO A 262 -13.13 -1.48 16.60
N SER A 263 -12.47 -0.33 16.42
CA SER A 263 -12.58 0.80 17.35
C SER A 263 -13.65 1.80 16.92
N PHE A 264 -14.13 1.68 15.68
CA PHE A 264 -15.05 2.62 15.07
C PHE A 264 -16.19 1.90 14.35
N ARG A 265 -17.30 2.59 14.14
CA ARG A 265 -18.37 2.19 13.21
C ARG A 265 -18.66 3.33 12.23
N LEU A 266 -19.18 2.98 11.05
CA LEU A 266 -19.71 3.97 10.10
C LEU A 266 -21.20 4.16 10.37
N VAL A 267 -21.63 5.42 10.44
CA VAL A 267 -23.04 5.78 10.61
C VAL A 267 -23.47 6.70 9.48
N ARG A 268 -24.74 6.61 9.10
CA ARG A 268 -25.38 7.55 8.18
C ARG A 268 -26.27 8.51 8.97
N ASN A 269 -26.05 9.80 8.77
CA ASN A 269 -26.84 10.87 9.36
C ASN A 269 -27.93 11.33 8.39
N ASN A 270 -29.18 10.99 8.71
CA ASN A 270 -30.35 11.44 7.96
C ASN A 270 -31.10 12.50 8.78
N ALA A 271 -30.68 13.76 8.65
CA ALA A 271 -31.29 14.91 9.33
C ALA A 271 -31.41 14.74 10.86
N GLY A 272 -30.37 14.19 11.51
CA GLY A 272 -30.30 13.96 12.95
C GLY A 272 -30.69 12.56 13.41
N ALA A 273 -31.24 11.72 12.51
CA ALA A 273 -31.42 10.30 12.76
C ALA A 273 -30.17 9.53 12.32
N PHE A 274 -29.54 8.82 13.26
CA PHE A 274 -28.33 8.04 13.01
C PHE A 274 -28.66 6.55 12.87
N ALA A 275 -28.16 5.94 11.80
CA ALA A 275 -28.21 4.50 11.59
C ALA A 275 -26.81 3.98 11.26
N GLU A 276 -26.44 2.83 11.80
CA GLU A 276 -25.20 2.15 11.40
C GLU A 276 -25.27 1.73 9.93
N LEU A 277 -24.15 1.85 9.21
CA LEU A 277 -24.08 1.57 7.78
C LEU A 277 -24.17 0.04 7.56
N PRO A 278 -25.16 -0.47 6.80
CA PRO A 278 -25.28 -1.90 6.54
C PRO A 278 -24.09 -2.46 5.76
N GLU A 279 -23.83 -3.77 5.88
CA GLU A 279 -22.69 -4.43 5.21
C GLU A 279 -22.72 -4.27 3.68
N THR A 280 -23.91 -4.32 3.06
CA THR A 280 -24.08 -4.10 1.61
C THR A 280 -23.62 -2.70 1.19
N ASP A 281 -23.98 -1.69 1.98
CA ASP A 281 -23.64 -0.29 1.73
C ASP A 281 -22.16 -0.02 2.01
N LEU A 282 -21.60 -0.65 3.04
CA LEU A 282 -20.16 -0.63 3.32
C LEU A 282 -19.37 -1.19 2.13
N ARG A 283 -19.75 -2.37 1.61
CA ARG A 283 -19.08 -2.99 0.45
C ARG A 283 -19.17 -2.08 -0.79
N ALA A 284 -20.33 -1.47 -1.04
CA ALA A 284 -20.51 -0.54 -2.16
C ALA A 284 -19.64 0.73 -2.00
N LEU A 285 -19.59 1.30 -0.79
CA LEU A 285 -18.74 2.44 -0.47
C LEU A 285 -17.26 2.12 -0.68
N ILE A 286 -16.79 0.98 -0.17
CA ILE A 286 -15.39 0.54 -0.32
C ILE A 286 -15.04 0.37 -1.80
N SER A 287 -15.88 -0.30 -2.59
CA SER A 287 -15.69 -0.46 -4.03
C SER A 287 -15.59 0.88 -4.77
N SER A 288 -16.40 1.87 -4.36
CA SER A 288 -16.33 3.22 -4.93
C SER A 288 -15.04 3.97 -4.56
N LEU A 289 -14.53 3.78 -3.34
CA LEU A 289 -13.28 4.42 -2.87
C LEU A 289 -12.02 3.79 -3.48
N GLU A 290 -12.06 2.50 -3.84
CA GLU A 290 -10.94 1.77 -4.46
C GLU A 290 -10.71 2.14 -5.93
N GLN A 291 -11.56 2.98 -6.52
CA GLN A 291 -11.35 3.52 -7.85
C GLN A 291 -10.14 4.46 -7.90
N THR A 292 -9.59 4.62 -9.10
CA THR A 292 -8.51 5.57 -9.37
C THR A 292 -9.06 6.85 -9.98
N PHE A 293 -8.69 8.00 -9.40
CA PHE A 293 -9.18 9.32 -9.78
C PHE A 293 -8.08 10.20 -10.38
N GLN A 294 -8.47 11.19 -11.19
CA GLN A 294 -7.55 12.14 -11.82
C GLN A 294 -7.50 13.46 -11.05
N ILE A 295 -6.29 13.96 -10.81
CA ILE A 295 -6.05 15.26 -10.18
C ILE A 295 -5.91 16.32 -11.27
N VAL A 296 -6.79 17.32 -11.25
CA VAL A 296 -6.87 18.38 -12.27
C VAL A 296 -6.61 19.75 -11.67
N GLY A 297 -5.84 20.56 -12.39
CA GLY A 297 -5.49 21.93 -12.02
C GLY A 297 -4.03 22.09 -11.60
N ARG A 298 -3.60 23.36 -11.50
CA ARG A 298 -2.21 23.73 -11.16
C ARG A 298 -2.10 24.56 -9.87
N ARG A 299 -3.23 24.97 -9.29
CA ARG A 299 -3.25 25.76 -8.05
C ARG A 299 -2.95 24.89 -6.83
N LYS A 300 -2.80 25.54 -5.67
CA LYS A 300 -2.62 24.88 -4.37
C LYS A 300 -3.74 23.89 -4.05
N VAL A 301 -4.98 24.31 -4.34
CA VAL A 301 -6.16 23.44 -4.28
C VAL A 301 -6.41 22.88 -5.69
N ARG A 302 -6.59 21.57 -5.78
CA ARG A 302 -6.82 20.85 -7.04
C ARG A 302 -8.09 20.05 -6.96
N GLU A 303 -8.77 19.96 -8.09
CA GLU A 303 -9.95 19.12 -8.23
C GLU A 303 -9.54 17.67 -8.40
N VAL A 304 -10.38 16.78 -7.89
CA VAL A 304 -10.27 15.35 -8.15
C VAL A 304 -11.52 14.94 -8.93
N ARG A 305 -11.31 14.22 -10.03
CA ARG A 305 -12.37 13.83 -10.98
C ARG A 305 -12.30 12.35 -11.31
N ALA A 306 -13.45 11.74 -11.62
CA ALA A 306 -13.54 10.34 -12.03
C ALA A 306 -12.67 10.04 -13.27
N SER A 307 -12.59 11.00 -14.18
CA SER A 307 -11.66 11.01 -15.31
C SER A 307 -11.26 12.45 -15.63
N LYS A 308 -10.33 12.67 -16.57
CA LYS A 308 -9.86 14.03 -16.92
C LYS A 308 -11.01 14.99 -17.28
N HIS A 309 -12.08 14.47 -17.88
CA HIS A 309 -13.29 15.22 -18.24
C HIS A 309 -14.54 14.73 -17.50
N GLY A 310 -14.37 13.87 -16.48
CA GLY A 310 -15.46 13.28 -15.72
C GLY A 310 -15.98 14.18 -14.61
N ALA A 311 -16.97 13.66 -13.88
CA ALA A 311 -17.56 14.30 -12.72
C ALA A 311 -16.50 14.60 -11.65
N LYS A 312 -16.68 15.71 -10.95
CA LYS A 312 -15.89 16.06 -9.76
C LYS A 312 -16.31 15.14 -8.61
N ILE A 313 -15.33 14.48 -7.99
CA ILE A 313 -15.54 13.57 -6.86
C ILE A 313 -14.91 14.09 -5.57
N GLY A 314 -14.23 15.24 -5.62
CA GLY A 314 -13.58 15.82 -4.45
C GLY A 314 -12.54 16.87 -4.79
N SER A 315 -11.72 17.20 -3.80
CA SER A 315 -10.59 18.11 -3.95
C SER A 315 -9.47 17.83 -2.95
N ILE A 316 -8.24 18.15 -3.33
CA ILE A 316 -7.06 18.06 -2.46
C ILE A 316 -6.38 19.41 -2.33
N SER A 317 -5.62 19.60 -1.24
CA SER A 317 -4.72 20.74 -1.06
C SER A 317 -3.28 20.30 -0.89
N LEU A 318 -2.39 20.93 -1.63
CA LEU A 318 -0.94 20.73 -1.53
C LEU A 318 -0.38 21.69 -0.48
N ASN A 319 -0.17 21.21 0.75
CA ASN A 319 0.45 22.00 1.81
C ASN A 319 1.94 21.64 1.93
N LYS A 320 2.71 22.51 2.61
CA LYS A 320 4.16 22.30 2.79
C LYS A 320 4.52 20.97 3.46
N SER A 321 3.68 20.53 4.40
CA SER A 321 3.94 19.34 5.22
C SER A 321 3.13 18.11 4.86
N ARG A 322 1.99 18.25 4.15
CA ARG A 322 1.13 17.13 3.73
C ARG A 322 0.23 17.48 2.54
N ILE A 323 -0.20 16.46 1.79
CA ILE A 323 -1.33 16.56 0.86
C ILE A 323 -2.60 16.23 1.66
N ALA A 324 -3.53 17.17 1.74
CA ALA A 324 -4.75 17.02 2.55
C ALA A 324 -6.01 16.90 1.69
N LEU A 325 -6.92 16.00 2.08
CA LEU A 325 -8.24 15.86 1.48
C LEU A 325 -9.12 17.04 1.91
N ARG A 326 -9.62 17.82 0.93
CA ARG A 326 -10.42 19.02 1.18
C ARG A 326 -11.90 18.77 1.04
N SER A 327 -12.31 17.98 0.05
CA SER A 327 -13.69 17.50 -0.09
C SER A 327 -13.71 16.08 -0.61
N LEU A 328 -14.78 15.36 -0.26
CA LEU A 328 -15.10 14.01 -0.76
C LEU A 328 -16.56 14.06 -1.20
N ASP A 329 -16.75 14.22 -2.51
CA ASP A 329 -18.03 14.50 -3.15
C ASP A 329 -18.59 13.21 -3.81
N LEU A 330 -18.31 12.04 -3.22
CA LEU A 330 -18.84 10.74 -3.66
C LEU A 330 -20.24 10.53 -3.08
N ALA A 331 -21.20 10.16 -3.94
CA ALA A 331 -22.59 9.96 -3.53
C ALA A 331 -22.75 8.93 -2.41
N LEU A 332 -22.01 7.81 -2.46
CA LEU A 332 -22.04 6.77 -1.42
C LEU A 332 -21.39 7.21 -0.10
N ALA A 333 -20.56 8.25 -0.11
CA ALA A 333 -19.93 8.83 1.08
C ALA A 333 -20.77 9.98 1.69
N ALA A 334 -21.85 10.40 1.04
CA ALA A 334 -22.67 11.50 1.51
C ALA A 334 -23.30 11.17 2.87
N ASN A 335 -23.16 12.09 3.83
CA ASN A 335 -23.66 11.98 5.20
C ASN A 335 -23.14 10.75 5.97
N VAL A 336 -22.04 10.14 5.53
CA VAL A 336 -21.36 9.07 6.26
C VAL A 336 -20.38 9.68 7.26
N GLU A 337 -20.54 9.31 8.53
CA GLU A 337 -19.72 9.74 9.65
C GLU A 337 -19.07 8.52 10.33
N VAL A 338 -17.98 8.76 11.05
CA VAL A 338 -17.23 7.75 11.81
C VAL A 338 -17.39 8.06 13.29
N GLU A 339 -17.94 7.10 14.03
CA GLU A 339 -18.17 7.17 15.48
C GLU A 339 -17.31 6.13 16.22
N ASP A 340 -16.89 6.45 17.44
CA ASP A 340 -16.34 5.47 18.38
C ASP A 340 -17.38 4.38 18.69
N ALA A 341 -17.02 3.13 18.42
CA ALA A 341 -17.91 1.99 18.61
C ALA A 341 -18.27 1.75 20.09
N ALA A 342 -17.42 2.21 21.04
CA ALA A 342 -17.68 2.10 22.47
C ALA A 342 -18.76 3.07 22.99
N MET A 343 -19.08 4.10 22.21
CA MET A 343 -20.16 5.05 22.51
C MET A 343 -21.50 4.52 21.98
N ALA A 344 -22.61 4.89 22.62
CA ALA A 344 -23.94 4.57 22.09
C ALA A 344 -24.18 5.25 20.74
N LEU A 345 -24.96 4.59 19.87
CA LEU A 345 -25.25 5.07 18.51
C LEU A 345 -25.75 6.52 18.53
N GLY A 346 -25.11 7.38 17.76
CA GLY A 346 -25.53 8.78 17.68
C GLY A 346 -25.12 9.64 18.88
N LEU A 347 -24.38 9.12 19.88
CA LEU A 347 -23.96 9.91 21.05
C LEU A 347 -22.46 10.28 21.11
N ASP A 348 -21.64 9.85 20.14
CA ASP A 348 -20.24 10.29 20.06
C ASP A 348 -20.16 11.79 19.70
N VAL A 349 -19.75 12.62 20.66
CA VAL A 349 -19.58 14.07 20.46
C VAL A 349 -18.35 14.42 19.62
N ASN A 350 -17.41 13.49 19.46
CA ASN A 350 -16.19 13.63 18.68
C ASN A 350 -16.28 12.91 17.33
N ARG A 351 -17.48 12.54 16.89
CA ARG A 351 -17.71 11.95 15.56
C ARG A 351 -17.10 12.83 14.48
N ARG A 352 -16.65 12.21 13.41
CA ARG A 352 -16.01 12.90 12.28
C ARG A 352 -16.68 12.52 10.99
N SER A 353 -16.67 13.42 10.02
CA SER A 353 -17.03 13.02 8.65
C SER A 353 -16.08 11.94 8.13
N LEU A 354 -16.55 11.09 7.20
CA LEU A 354 -15.67 10.11 6.55
C LEU A 354 -14.44 10.76 5.89
N LYS A 355 -14.62 11.96 5.32
CA LYS A 355 -13.55 12.79 4.75
C LYS A 355 -12.48 13.10 5.79
N GLU A 356 -12.87 13.57 6.98
CA GLU A 356 -11.93 13.92 8.06
C GLU A 356 -11.19 12.68 8.56
N PHE A 357 -11.90 11.57 8.75
CA PHE A 357 -11.29 10.30 9.13
C PHE A 357 -10.22 9.85 8.14
N LEU A 358 -10.54 9.83 6.84
CA LEU A 358 -9.59 9.47 5.77
C LEU A 358 -8.37 10.39 5.71
N ASP A 359 -8.59 11.70 5.90
CA ASP A 359 -7.53 12.70 5.88
C ASP A 359 -6.59 12.57 7.09
N GLU A 360 -7.13 12.35 8.29
CA GLU A 360 -6.37 12.17 9.53
C GLU A 360 -5.60 10.85 9.57
N ALA A 361 -6.19 9.80 9.01
CA ALA A 361 -5.56 8.49 8.90
C ALA A 361 -4.55 8.40 7.74
N ASN A 362 -4.32 9.50 7.01
CA ASN A 362 -3.42 9.58 5.85
C ASN A 362 -3.74 8.53 4.77
N ALA A 363 -5.01 8.29 4.51
CA ALA A 363 -5.48 7.25 3.58
C ALA A 363 -5.28 7.61 2.09
N LEU A 364 -4.83 8.83 1.77
CA LEU A 364 -4.59 9.23 0.38
C LEU A 364 -3.33 8.56 -0.19
N VAL A 365 -3.47 8.00 -1.38
CA VAL A 365 -2.36 7.57 -2.24
C VAL A 365 -2.31 8.49 -3.45
N VAL A 366 -1.25 9.27 -3.62
CA VAL A 366 -1.11 10.21 -4.75
C VAL A 366 0.11 9.88 -5.60
N LEU A 367 -0.10 9.68 -6.90
CA LEU A 367 0.98 9.49 -7.87
C LEU A 367 1.30 10.80 -8.60
N PHE A 368 2.53 10.91 -9.06
CA PHE A 368 3.05 12.10 -9.73
C PHE A 368 3.37 11.80 -11.20
N ASN A 369 3.59 12.86 -11.99
CA ASN A 369 4.15 12.74 -13.34
C ASN A 369 5.65 12.35 -13.35
N ASP A 370 6.32 12.36 -12.20
CA ASP A 370 7.63 11.75 -12.01
C ASP A 370 7.40 10.32 -11.51
N VAL A 371 7.88 9.33 -12.27
CA VAL A 371 7.68 7.91 -11.97
C VAL A 371 8.37 7.46 -10.69
N THR A 372 9.31 8.23 -10.17
CA THR A 372 10.01 7.85 -8.95
C THR A 372 9.17 8.15 -7.72
N LEU A 373 8.14 8.99 -7.83
CA LEU A 373 7.45 9.55 -6.68
C LEU A 373 6.06 8.95 -6.44
N ALA A 374 5.77 8.61 -5.19
CA ALA A 374 4.40 8.40 -4.72
C ALA A 374 4.21 8.95 -3.30
N TYR A 375 3.04 9.51 -3.01
CA TYR A 375 2.65 9.99 -1.70
C TYR A 375 1.77 8.94 -1.02
N ILE A 376 2.21 8.45 0.13
CA ILE A 376 1.58 7.33 0.83
C ILE A 376 1.79 7.51 2.32
N GLY A 377 0.76 7.27 3.13
CA GLY A 377 0.89 7.34 4.59
C GLY A 377 1.36 8.72 5.08
N GLY A 378 1.03 9.78 4.35
CA GLY A 378 1.35 11.16 4.71
C GLY A 378 2.69 11.70 4.20
N THR A 379 3.49 10.90 3.48
CA THR A 379 4.83 11.29 3.00
C THR A 379 5.04 10.93 1.54
N ILE A 380 5.86 11.72 0.81
CA ILE A 380 6.30 11.37 -0.54
C ILE A 380 7.54 10.49 -0.42
N PHE A 381 7.48 9.33 -1.07
CA PHE A 381 8.60 8.43 -1.23
C PHE A 381 9.12 8.50 -2.66
N ARG A 382 10.44 8.48 -2.80
CA ARG A 382 11.16 8.41 -4.06
C ARG A 382 11.83 7.05 -4.21
N ASP A 383 11.56 6.38 -5.31
CA ASP A 383 12.39 5.29 -5.82
C ASP A 383 13.64 5.88 -6.49
N GLU A 384 14.79 5.77 -5.83
CA GLU A 384 16.06 6.35 -6.30
C GLU A 384 16.69 5.56 -7.46
N THR A 385 16.17 4.38 -7.82
CA THR A 385 16.80 3.49 -8.80
C THR A 385 16.49 3.82 -10.26
N LEU A 386 15.51 4.69 -10.53
CA LEU A 386 15.17 5.10 -11.89
C LEU A 386 16.21 6.02 -12.55
N LYS A 387 17.17 6.53 -11.76
CA LYS A 387 18.26 7.37 -12.26
C LYS A 387 19.14 6.66 -13.29
N ASP A 388 19.16 5.33 -13.31
CA ASP A 388 19.95 4.56 -14.27
C ASP A 388 19.23 4.34 -15.62
N GLY A 389 18.10 5.01 -15.86
CA GLY A 389 17.39 4.98 -17.15
C GLY A 389 16.49 3.76 -17.36
N GLY A 390 16.26 2.95 -16.31
CA GLY A 390 15.28 1.85 -16.38
C GLY A 390 15.66 0.71 -17.33
N ASP A 391 16.94 0.52 -17.63
CA ASP A 391 17.45 -0.54 -18.51
C ASP A 391 16.98 -1.95 -18.05
N ASP A 392 16.76 -2.15 -16.75
CA ASP A 392 16.13 -3.35 -16.18
C ASP A 392 14.73 -3.63 -16.75
N LEU A 393 13.92 -2.60 -17.05
CA LEU A 393 12.58 -2.75 -17.64
C LEU A 393 12.66 -3.42 -19.01
N LEU A 394 13.64 -3.06 -19.83
CA LEU A 394 13.79 -3.59 -21.19
C LEU A 394 14.09 -5.10 -21.19
N ARG A 395 14.60 -5.65 -20.08
CA ARG A 395 14.85 -7.10 -19.92
C ARG A 395 13.56 -7.92 -19.84
N TYR A 396 12.47 -7.29 -19.42
CA TYR A 396 11.15 -7.93 -19.35
C TYR A 396 10.35 -7.80 -20.66
N LEU A 397 10.83 -7.00 -21.63
CA LEU A 397 10.20 -6.81 -22.93
C LEU A 397 10.85 -7.72 -23.97
N HIS A 398 10.07 -8.61 -24.55
CA HIS A 398 10.49 -9.54 -25.59
C HIS A 398 9.83 -9.14 -26.91
N PRO A 399 10.59 -8.69 -27.91
CA PRO A 399 10.01 -8.28 -29.18
C PRO A 399 9.58 -9.50 -30.01
N GLU A 400 8.40 -9.42 -30.62
CA GLU A 400 7.85 -10.44 -31.53
C GLU A 400 7.32 -9.75 -32.80
N ALA A 401 7.96 -10.03 -33.93
CA ALA A 401 7.70 -9.33 -35.19
C ALA A 401 6.31 -9.63 -35.76
N THR A 402 5.74 -10.80 -35.47
CA THR A 402 4.40 -11.17 -35.96
C THR A 402 3.29 -10.31 -35.35
N LEU A 403 3.52 -9.72 -34.17
CA LEU A 403 2.58 -8.79 -33.53
C LEU A 403 2.35 -7.49 -34.32
N VAL A 404 3.22 -7.14 -35.27
CA VAL A 404 3.04 -5.98 -36.16
C VAL A 404 1.85 -6.16 -37.10
N LYS A 405 1.57 -7.42 -37.50
CA LYS A 405 0.49 -7.75 -38.46
C LYS A 405 -0.86 -7.98 -37.78
N VAL A 406 -0.91 -7.88 -36.45
CA VAL A 406 -2.12 -8.16 -35.67
C VAL A 406 -3.12 -7.03 -35.82
N ILE A 407 -4.34 -7.37 -36.23
CA ILE A 407 -5.45 -6.42 -36.44
C ILE A 407 -6.59 -6.58 -35.44
N ASP A 408 -6.61 -7.69 -34.68
CA ASP A 408 -7.62 -7.99 -33.69
C ASP A 408 -7.05 -8.82 -32.52
N GLU A 409 -7.80 -8.94 -31.42
CA GLU A 409 -7.42 -9.77 -30.29
C GLU A 409 -7.63 -11.27 -30.57
N LYS A 410 -8.82 -11.65 -31.03
CA LYS A 410 -9.29 -13.04 -31.12
C LYS A 410 -9.64 -13.47 -32.56
N GLY A 411 -9.83 -12.51 -33.46
CA GLY A 411 -10.23 -12.73 -34.84
C GLY A 411 -11.75 -12.82 -34.99
N SER A 412 -12.16 -13.38 -36.13
CA SER A 412 -13.55 -13.67 -36.45
C SER A 412 -13.89 -15.14 -36.15
N PHE A 413 -15.17 -15.43 -35.87
CA PHE A 413 -15.65 -16.78 -35.55
C PHE A 413 -16.69 -17.27 -36.54
N ASN A 414 -16.48 -18.50 -37.05
CA ASN A 414 -17.51 -19.24 -37.77
C ASN A 414 -17.49 -20.73 -37.38
N PRO A 415 -18.63 -21.46 -37.51
CA PRO A 415 -18.76 -22.81 -36.99
C PRO A 415 -17.69 -23.83 -37.42
N PRO A 416 -17.26 -23.91 -38.70
CA PRO A 416 -16.26 -24.88 -39.14
C PRO A 416 -14.81 -24.48 -38.84
N GLN A 417 -14.56 -23.28 -38.31
CA GLN A 417 -13.22 -22.80 -38.02
C GLN A 417 -12.55 -23.67 -36.95
N THR A 418 -11.33 -24.15 -37.23
CA THR A 418 -10.57 -25.04 -36.34
C THR A 418 -9.30 -24.40 -35.77
N ALA A 419 -8.96 -23.19 -36.20
CA ALA A 419 -7.83 -22.42 -35.69
C ALA A 419 -8.17 -20.92 -35.55
N PHE A 420 -7.50 -20.24 -34.62
CA PHE A 420 -7.57 -18.78 -34.50
C PHE A 420 -6.94 -18.09 -35.71
N ASP A 421 -7.44 -16.92 -36.07
CA ASP A 421 -6.91 -16.15 -37.20
C ASP A 421 -5.45 -15.77 -36.95
N ALA A 422 -4.57 -16.00 -37.93
CA ALA A 422 -3.12 -15.78 -37.79
C ALA A 422 -2.74 -14.30 -37.54
N ASN A 423 -3.64 -13.37 -37.87
CA ASN A 423 -3.50 -11.93 -37.62
C ASN A 423 -4.25 -11.48 -36.35
N SER A 424 -4.64 -12.40 -35.48
CA SER A 424 -5.12 -12.12 -34.14
C SER A 424 -4.02 -12.32 -33.09
N THR A 425 -4.14 -11.69 -31.92
CA THR A 425 -3.18 -11.91 -30.83
C THR A 425 -3.21 -13.37 -30.37
N PHE A 426 -4.38 -14.00 -30.35
CA PHE A 426 -4.56 -15.43 -30.04
C PHE A 426 -3.85 -16.33 -31.06
N GLY A 427 -3.99 -16.02 -32.36
CA GLY A 427 -3.30 -16.73 -33.43
C GLY A 427 -1.79 -16.61 -33.34
N VAL A 428 -1.26 -15.44 -32.94
CA VAL A 428 0.18 -15.27 -32.67
C VAL A 428 0.63 -16.11 -31.48
N ILE A 429 -0.14 -16.16 -30.38
CA ILE A 429 0.17 -17.01 -29.24
C ILE A 429 0.28 -18.47 -29.67
N VAL A 430 -0.73 -18.99 -30.37
CA VAL A 430 -0.75 -20.39 -30.83
C VAL A 430 0.34 -20.68 -31.85
N GLY A 431 0.47 -19.84 -32.88
CA GLY A 431 1.31 -20.11 -34.04
C GLY A 431 2.79 -19.82 -33.84
N THR A 432 3.17 -19.03 -32.82
CA THR A 432 4.56 -18.57 -32.66
C THR A 432 5.06 -18.63 -31.21
N ILE A 433 4.37 -17.99 -30.27
CA ILE A 433 4.89 -17.83 -28.89
C ILE A 433 4.82 -19.14 -28.11
N GLY A 434 3.67 -19.81 -28.15
CA GLY A 434 3.39 -21.09 -27.50
C GLY A 434 3.68 -22.31 -28.36
N VAL A 435 4.31 -22.14 -29.53
CA VAL A 435 4.57 -23.24 -30.48
C VAL A 435 5.41 -24.37 -29.88
N ALA A 436 6.31 -24.01 -28.94
CA ALA A 436 7.18 -24.95 -28.26
C ALA A 436 6.59 -25.52 -26.96
N ASP A 437 5.39 -25.08 -26.56
CA ASP A 437 4.71 -25.60 -25.38
C ASP A 437 4.11 -26.97 -25.73
N GLN A 438 4.52 -28.00 -24.98
CA GLN A 438 4.08 -29.39 -25.17
C GLN A 438 2.58 -29.54 -24.89
N ILE A 439 2.11 -28.77 -23.91
CA ILE A 439 0.70 -28.58 -23.61
C ILE A 439 0.40 -27.11 -23.85
N LEU A 440 -0.63 -26.82 -24.63
CA LEU A 440 -1.12 -25.45 -24.83
C LEU A 440 -2.64 -25.49 -24.78
N ILE A 441 -3.23 -24.76 -23.84
CA ILE A 441 -4.66 -24.77 -23.56
C ILE A 441 -5.20 -23.36 -23.70
N CYS A 442 -6.26 -23.17 -24.47
CA CYS A 442 -7.07 -21.96 -24.48
C CYS A 442 -8.04 -21.98 -23.29
N ASP A 443 -7.73 -21.18 -22.27
CA ASP A 443 -8.53 -21.08 -21.05
C ASP A 443 -9.45 -19.83 -21.02
N ASP A 444 -9.37 -18.98 -22.04
CA ASP A 444 -10.26 -17.83 -22.26
C ASP A 444 -11.75 -18.23 -22.11
N LEU A 445 -12.52 -17.53 -21.24
CA LEU A 445 -13.97 -17.56 -20.93
C LEU A 445 -14.28 -17.19 -19.43
N THR A 446 -15.52 -17.35 -18.95
CA THR A 446 -16.07 -16.76 -17.70
C THR A 446 -15.32 -17.04 -16.36
N ASP A 447 -14.63 -18.18 -16.20
CA ASP A 447 -13.76 -18.49 -15.02
C ASP A 447 -12.31 -18.75 -15.46
N GLU A 448 -11.79 -17.94 -16.39
CA GLU A 448 -10.43 -18.05 -16.91
C GLU A 448 -9.35 -17.71 -15.87
N TRP A 449 -8.27 -18.48 -15.90
CA TRP A 449 -7.01 -18.20 -15.21
C TRP A 449 -6.08 -17.37 -16.09
N ALA A 450 -6.07 -17.65 -17.38
CA ALA A 450 -5.36 -16.91 -18.42
C ALA A 450 -6.08 -17.13 -19.75
N ASP A 451 -5.67 -16.41 -20.80
CA ASP A 451 -6.22 -16.67 -22.12
C ASP A 451 -5.67 -17.99 -22.66
N PHE A 452 -4.37 -18.22 -22.45
CA PHE A 452 -3.73 -19.51 -22.69
C PHE A 452 -2.84 -19.96 -21.54
N ILE A 453 -2.78 -21.28 -21.33
CA ILE A 453 -1.89 -21.95 -20.39
C ILE A 453 -0.96 -22.86 -21.18
N GLY A 454 0.33 -22.56 -21.16
CA GLY A 454 1.39 -23.35 -21.77
C GLY A 454 2.19 -24.12 -20.73
N VAL A 455 2.52 -25.38 -21.01
CA VAL A 455 3.49 -26.16 -20.23
C VAL A 455 4.55 -26.74 -21.16
N ARG A 456 5.81 -26.57 -20.78
CA ARG A 456 6.95 -27.08 -21.52
C ARG A 456 8.00 -27.64 -20.58
N THR A 457 8.41 -28.88 -20.79
CA THR A 457 9.58 -29.44 -20.10
C THR A 457 10.74 -29.60 -21.07
N GLN A 458 11.84 -28.89 -20.80
CA GLN A 458 13.06 -28.95 -21.59
C GLN A 458 14.26 -29.13 -20.66
N SER A 459 15.09 -30.15 -20.93
CA SER A 459 16.31 -30.44 -20.16
C SER A 459 16.08 -30.51 -18.64
N GLY A 460 14.96 -31.09 -18.21
CA GLY A 460 14.61 -31.26 -16.79
C GLY A 460 14.02 -30.01 -16.12
N VAL A 461 13.88 -28.90 -16.83
CA VAL A 461 13.23 -27.68 -16.36
C VAL A 461 11.82 -27.60 -16.96
N THR A 462 10.81 -27.55 -16.10
CA THR A 462 9.43 -27.33 -16.53
C THR A 462 9.12 -25.85 -16.49
N THR A 463 8.53 -25.30 -17.55
CA THR A 463 8.04 -23.93 -17.61
C THR A 463 6.53 -23.95 -17.71
N VAL A 464 5.85 -23.21 -16.85
CA VAL A 464 4.41 -22.94 -16.93
C VAL A 464 4.24 -21.49 -17.36
N ASN A 465 3.57 -21.26 -18.48
CA ASN A 465 3.31 -19.94 -19.04
C ASN A 465 1.82 -19.64 -18.96
N PHE A 466 1.44 -18.54 -18.31
CA PHE A 466 0.09 -17.97 -18.41
C PHE A 466 0.16 -16.79 -19.37
N TYR A 467 -0.45 -16.93 -20.55
CA TYR A 467 -0.47 -15.90 -21.58
C TYR A 467 -1.76 -15.08 -21.50
N HIS A 468 -1.61 -13.76 -21.53
CA HIS A 468 -2.69 -12.79 -21.57
C HIS A 468 -2.57 -11.94 -22.84
N GLY A 469 -3.36 -12.28 -23.85
CA GLY A 469 -3.42 -11.63 -25.15
C GLY A 469 -4.22 -10.34 -25.12
N LYS A 470 -3.67 -9.27 -25.72
CA LYS A 470 -4.40 -8.01 -25.91
C LYS A 470 -4.05 -7.30 -27.20
N HIS A 471 -5.08 -6.95 -27.97
CA HIS A 471 -4.93 -6.04 -29.11
C HIS A 471 -5.37 -4.61 -28.75
N GLY A 472 -4.78 -3.64 -29.45
CA GLY A 472 -5.09 -2.23 -29.30
C GLY A 472 -4.12 -1.35 -30.08
N LYS A 473 -4.38 -0.04 -30.07
CA LYS A 473 -3.53 0.95 -30.75
C LYS A 473 -2.17 1.04 -30.04
N LEU A 474 -1.11 1.11 -30.85
CA LEU A 474 0.24 1.40 -30.36
C LEU A 474 0.25 2.66 -29.49
N SER A 475 0.68 2.50 -28.24
CA SER A 475 0.64 3.56 -27.25
C SER A 475 1.66 3.33 -26.13
N LEU A 476 2.21 4.43 -25.63
CA LEU A 476 2.97 4.45 -24.38
C LEU A 476 2.09 4.81 -23.17
N GLY A 477 0.76 4.64 -23.27
CA GLY A 477 -0.19 4.94 -22.20
C GLY A 477 -0.66 3.69 -21.45
N ALA A 478 -0.83 3.82 -20.13
CA ALA A 478 -1.25 2.71 -19.25
C ALA A 478 -2.69 2.21 -19.46
N SER A 479 -3.58 3.06 -19.98
CA SER A 479 -5.03 2.77 -20.03
C SER A 479 -5.36 1.46 -20.74
N GLY A 480 -4.67 1.15 -21.85
CA GLY A 480 -4.87 -0.11 -22.58
C GLY A 480 -4.30 -1.35 -21.86
N PHE A 481 -3.37 -1.16 -20.93
CA PHE A 481 -2.65 -2.23 -20.23
C PHE A 481 -3.27 -2.60 -18.88
N HIS A 482 -4.08 -1.71 -18.27
CA HIS A 482 -4.64 -1.94 -16.95
C HIS A 482 -5.45 -3.25 -16.86
N VAL A 483 -6.21 -3.58 -17.91
CA VAL A 483 -7.03 -4.79 -17.96
C VAL A 483 -6.12 -6.03 -17.97
N SER A 484 -5.19 -6.12 -18.91
CA SER A 484 -4.28 -7.27 -19.04
C SER A 484 -3.39 -7.45 -17.81
N VAL A 485 -2.85 -6.36 -17.24
CA VAL A 485 -2.08 -6.41 -16.00
C VAL A 485 -2.95 -6.84 -14.82
N GLY A 486 -4.19 -6.34 -14.74
CA GLY A 486 -5.13 -6.75 -13.70
C GLY A 486 -5.47 -8.25 -13.76
N GLN A 487 -5.79 -8.76 -14.96
CA GLN A 487 -6.02 -10.19 -15.20
C GLN A 487 -4.78 -11.03 -14.84
N ALA A 488 -3.60 -10.60 -15.30
CA ALA A 488 -2.36 -11.33 -15.04
C ALA A 488 -2.01 -11.41 -13.54
N ILE A 489 -2.20 -10.32 -12.79
CA ILE A 489 -1.95 -10.31 -11.34
C ILE A 489 -2.98 -11.16 -10.58
N LYS A 490 -4.27 -11.09 -10.96
CA LYS A 490 -5.37 -11.77 -10.28
C LYS A 490 -5.16 -13.28 -10.16
N ASN A 491 -4.58 -13.90 -11.18
CA ASN A 491 -4.51 -15.36 -11.31
C ASN A 491 -3.12 -15.96 -11.02
N LEU A 492 -2.17 -15.16 -10.52
CA LEU A 492 -0.82 -15.61 -10.18
C LEU A 492 -0.80 -16.83 -9.24
N GLY A 493 -1.72 -16.89 -8.28
CA GLY A 493 -1.85 -18.04 -7.37
C GLY A 493 -2.28 -19.34 -8.06
N ASN A 494 -2.97 -19.27 -9.20
CA ASN A 494 -3.43 -20.47 -9.93
C ASN A 494 -2.31 -21.13 -10.76
N MET A 495 -1.15 -20.48 -10.90
CA MET A 495 0.01 -21.01 -11.63
C MET A 495 0.67 -22.22 -10.94
N THR A 496 0.22 -22.57 -9.73
CA THR A 496 0.60 -23.80 -9.03
C THR A 496 -0.31 -24.98 -9.35
N PHE A 497 -1.36 -24.79 -10.17
CA PHE A 497 -2.35 -25.82 -10.50
C PHE A 497 -3.02 -26.45 -9.26
N PRO A 498 -3.79 -25.65 -8.50
CA PRO A 498 -4.44 -26.10 -7.27
C PRO A 498 -5.31 -27.35 -7.53
N PRO A 499 -5.03 -28.50 -6.87
CA PRO A 499 -5.70 -29.78 -7.15
C PRO A 499 -7.22 -29.70 -7.14
N GLU A 500 -7.77 -28.98 -6.17
CA GLU A 500 -9.21 -28.82 -5.94
C GLU A 500 -9.94 -28.11 -7.08
N ARG A 501 -9.22 -27.37 -7.95
CA ARG A 501 -9.80 -26.70 -9.10
C ARG A 501 -9.56 -27.44 -10.42
N MET A 502 -8.63 -28.39 -10.47
CA MET A 502 -8.17 -28.99 -11.72
C MET A 502 -9.25 -29.76 -12.46
N ALA A 503 -10.03 -30.59 -11.78
CA ALA A 503 -11.07 -31.41 -12.41
C ALA A 503 -12.10 -30.55 -13.18
N THR A 504 -12.59 -29.47 -12.56
CA THR A 504 -13.54 -28.54 -13.20
C THR A 504 -12.91 -27.82 -14.39
N LYS A 505 -11.64 -27.41 -14.27
CA LYS A 505 -10.93 -26.74 -15.36
C LYS A 505 -10.69 -27.66 -16.55
N ILE A 506 -10.22 -28.88 -16.32
CA ILE A 506 -10.00 -29.89 -17.36
C ILE A 506 -11.30 -30.20 -18.09
N ALA A 507 -12.41 -30.40 -17.37
CA ALA A 507 -13.71 -30.63 -18.00
C ALA A 507 -14.10 -29.46 -18.93
N SER A 508 -13.79 -28.22 -18.56
CA SER A 508 -14.05 -27.05 -19.41
C SER A 508 -13.15 -27.01 -20.65
N TRP A 509 -11.95 -27.60 -20.61
CA TRP A 509 -10.99 -27.61 -21.72
C TRP A 509 -11.23 -28.73 -22.74
N LEU A 510 -12.07 -29.72 -22.42
CA LEU A 510 -12.46 -30.79 -23.33
C LEU A 510 -13.48 -30.36 -24.39
N THR A 511 -14.01 -29.14 -24.28
CA THR A 511 -14.98 -28.59 -25.24
C THR A 511 -14.29 -27.73 -26.29
N ASN A 512 -15.00 -27.45 -27.38
CA ASN A 512 -14.57 -26.47 -28.37
C ASN A 512 -14.74 -25.04 -27.81
N TYR A 513 -13.88 -24.14 -28.27
CA TYR A 513 -13.94 -22.73 -27.94
C TYR A 513 -15.18 -22.09 -28.59
N ASN A 514 -16.10 -21.60 -27.78
CA ASN A 514 -17.30 -20.92 -28.23
C ASN A 514 -17.31 -19.51 -27.64
N SER A 515 -17.06 -18.52 -28.49
CA SER A 515 -17.02 -17.12 -28.07
C SER A 515 -18.43 -16.53 -27.98
N ASN A 516 -18.54 -15.40 -27.28
CA ASN A 516 -19.77 -14.59 -27.31
C ASN A 516 -20.08 -14.01 -28.71
N GLN A 517 -19.12 -14.03 -29.64
CA GLN A 517 -19.27 -13.55 -31.02
C GLN A 517 -19.68 -14.65 -32.01
N GLY A 518 -19.72 -15.91 -31.58
CA GLY A 518 -20.15 -17.03 -32.42
C GLY A 518 -19.46 -18.35 -32.04
N PRO A 519 -20.07 -19.49 -32.38
CA PRO A 519 -19.49 -20.81 -32.15
C PRO A 519 -18.32 -21.08 -33.09
N SER A 520 -17.42 -21.97 -32.68
CA SER A 520 -16.33 -22.47 -33.52
C SER A 520 -16.04 -23.95 -33.25
N SER A 521 -15.26 -24.57 -34.14
CA SER A 521 -14.71 -25.93 -33.96
C SER A 521 -13.25 -25.91 -33.51
N ILE A 522 -12.78 -24.79 -32.94
CA ILE A 522 -11.43 -24.67 -32.39
C ILE A 522 -11.36 -25.46 -31.09
N ALA A 523 -10.50 -26.48 -31.02
CA ALA A 523 -10.27 -27.22 -29.78
C ALA A 523 -9.64 -26.30 -28.72
N ARG A 524 -10.06 -26.42 -27.45
CA ARG A 524 -9.40 -25.66 -26.36
C ARG A 524 -8.05 -26.26 -25.96
N ILE A 525 -7.87 -27.58 -26.10
CA ILE A 525 -6.55 -28.21 -26.02
C ILE A 525 -5.90 -28.07 -27.41
N ILE A 526 -5.02 -27.09 -27.55
CA ILE A 526 -4.32 -26.76 -28.80
C ILE A 526 -3.14 -27.72 -29.01
N HIS A 527 -2.32 -27.92 -27.97
CA HIS A 527 -1.28 -28.96 -27.90
C HIS A 527 -1.49 -29.84 -26.66
N GLY A 528 -1.08 -31.11 -26.76
CA GLY A 528 -1.20 -32.10 -25.70
C GLY A 528 -2.33 -33.10 -25.95
N THR A 529 -2.49 -34.04 -25.01
CA THR A 529 -3.47 -35.13 -25.14
C THR A 529 -4.46 -35.08 -23.99
N ALA A 530 -5.76 -35.02 -24.30
CA ALA A 530 -6.83 -34.96 -23.30
C ALA A 530 -6.77 -36.07 -22.25
N ALA A 531 -6.41 -37.30 -22.66
CA ALA A 531 -6.36 -38.47 -21.78
C ALA A 531 -5.23 -38.43 -20.74
N THR A 532 -4.13 -37.72 -21.01
CA THR A 532 -2.96 -37.63 -20.11
C THR A 532 -2.84 -36.28 -19.40
N LEU A 533 -3.71 -35.33 -19.75
CA LEU A 533 -3.62 -33.94 -19.32
C LEU A 533 -3.63 -33.78 -17.80
N GLU A 534 -4.49 -34.51 -17.09
CA GLU A 534 -4.59 -34.42 -15.63
C GLU A 534 -3.28 -34.84 -14.95
N ASP A 535 -2.71 -35.97 -15.37
CA ASP A 535 -1.46 -36.51 -14.83
C ASP A 535 -0.27 -35.60 -15.14
N GLU A 536 -0.18 -35.07 -16.37
CA GLU A 536 0.91 -34.17 -16.79
C GLU A 536 0.89 -32.84 -16.01
N LEU A 537 -0.30 -32.27 -15.76
CA LEU A 537 -0.45 -31.07 -14.94
C LEU A 537 -0.17 -31.36 -13.46
N ALA A 538 -0.55 -32.54 -12.96
CA ALA A 538 -0.21 -32.97 -11.60
C ALA A 538 1.30 -33.15 -11.39
N GLN A 539 2.01 -33.71 -12.38
CA GLN A 539 3.49 -33.82 -12.38
C GLN A 539 4.15 -32.43 -12.43
N THR A 540 3.62 -31.52 -13.24
CA THR A 540 4.12 -30.14 -13.33
C THR A 540 4.04 -29.41 -11.99
N ARG A 541 2.95 -29.64 -11.23
CA ARG A 541 2.77 -29.07 -9.89
C ARG A 541 3.83 -29.53 -8.90
N SER A 542 4.17 -30.83 -8.90
CA SER A 542 5.11 -31.41 -7.95
C SER A 542 6.58 -31.27 -8.35
N ASN A 543 6.87 -30.86 -9.59
CA ASN A 543 8.23 -30.68 -10.06
C ASN A 543 8.93 -29.48 -9.36
N PRO A 544 10.04 -29.70 -8.62
CA PRO A 544 10.76 -28.64 -7.94
C PRO A 544 11.48 -27.68 -8.90
N ASN A 545 11.75 -28.10 -10.13
CA ASN A 545 12.39 -27.30 -11.19
C ASN A 545 11.37 -26.59 -12.09
N THR A 546 10.20 -26.26 -11.56
CA THR A 546 9.16 -25.54 -12.30
C THR A 546 9.35 -24.02 -12.22
N ILE A 547 9.58 -23.39 -13.38
CA ILE A 547 9.60 -21.94 -13.56
C ILE A 547 8.20 -21.49 -14.00
N ARG A 548 7.64 -20.50 -13.32
CA ARG A 548 6.32 -19.93 -13.63
C ARG A 548 6.49 -18.59 -14.30
N ARG A 549 5.81 -18.36 -15.43
CA ARG A 549 5.84 -17.10 -16.17
C ARG A 549 4.45 -16.56 -16.44
N ALA A 550 4.18 -15.34 -15.99
CA ALA A 550 3.02 -14.59 -16.42
C ALA A 550 3.44 -13.70 -17.59
N VAL A 551 2.78 -13.86 -18.74
CA VAL A 551 3.23 -13.29 -20.01
C VAL A 551 2.09 -12.45 -20.59
N ILE A 552 2.29 -11.13 -20.67
CA ILE A 552 1.37 -10.27 -21.41
C ILE A 552 1.81 -10.26 -22.87
N VAL A 553 0.93 -10.67 -23.78
CA VAL A 553 1.20 -10.68 -25.21
C VAL A 553 0.38 -9.58 -25.86
N THR A 554 1.02 -8.61 -26.48
CA THR A 554 0.28 -7.44 -26.98
C THR A 554 0.88 -6.75 -28.19
N SER A 555 0.00 -6.41 -29.13
CA SER A 555 0.31 -5.54 -30.25
C SER A 555 0.24 -4.05 -29.90
N SER A 556 -0.13 -3.67 -28.67
CA SER A 556 -0.35 -2.26 -28.30
C SER A 556 0.90 -1.52 -27.82
N LEU A 557 2.04 -2.21 -27.73
CA LEU A 557 3.32 -1.65 -27.28
C LEU A 557 4.44 -2.04 -28.23
N SER A 558 5.40 -1.15 -28.40
CA SER A 558 6.66 -1.42 -29.09
C SER A 558 7.81 -1.34 -28.08
N LYS A 559 8.69 -2.33 -28.08
CA LYS A 559 9.90 -2.32 -27.27
C LYS A 559 10.78 -1.14 -27.65
N LYS A 560 10.95 -0.87 -28.95
CA LYS A 560 11.70 0.29 -29.43
C LYS A 560 11.15 1.62 -28.90
N ALA A 561 9.83 1.78 -28.89
CA ALA A 561 9.21 3.00 -28.35
C ALA A 561 9.46 3.20 -26.84
N VAL A 562 9.56 2.11 -26.06
CA VAL A 562 9.92 2.15 -24.63
C VAL A 562 11.39 2.51 -24.46
N GLU A 563 12.28 1.88 -25.23
CA GLU A 563 13.71 2.16 -25.22
C GLU A 563 14.00 3.64 -25.53
N ASP A 564 13.35 4.20 -26.55
CA ASP A 564 13.51 5.61 -26.91
C ASP A 564 12.99 6.56 -25.82
N ALA A 565 11.90 6.17 -25.13
CA ALA A 565 11.37 6.96 -24.00
C ALA A 565 12.33 6.93 -22.80
N LEU A 566 12.91 5.77 -22.48
CA LEU A 566 13.89 5.62 -21.42
C LEU A 566 15.20 6.35 -21.71
N SER A 567 15.69 6.29 -22.96
CA SER A 567 16.89 7.01 -23.39
C SER A 567 16.75 8.52 -23.18
N LYS A 568 15.58 9.10 -23.51
CA LYS A 568 15.28 10.51 -23.25
C LYS A 568 15.32 10.86 -21.76
N VAL A 569 14.86 9.95 -20.89
CA VAL A 569 14.94 10.13 -19.43
C VAL A 569 16.39 10.12 -18.96
N LYS A 570 17.21 9.20 -19.51
CA LYS A 570 18.64 9.11 -19.23
C LYS A 570 19.41 10.38 -19.63
N GLU A 571 18.97 11.04 -20.70
CA GLU A 571 19.46 12.35 -21.15
C GLU A 571 18.95 13.54 -20.30
N GLY A 572 18.13 13.29 -19.27
CA GLY A 572 17.61 14.30 -18.36
C GLY A 572 16.27 14.92 -18.77
N ASN A 573 15.62 14.43 -19.84
CA ASN A 573 14.30 14.92 -20.24
C ASN A 573 13.18 14.33 -19.38
N ALA A 574 12.19 15.14 -19.01
CA ALA A 574 11.03 14.66 -18.27
C ALA A 574 10.16 13.71 -19.11
N PRO A 575 9.80 12.51 -18.61
CA PRO A 575 8.98 11.57 -19.34
C PRO A 575 7.53 12.09 -19.51
N LYS A 576 6.86 11.64 -20.58
CA LYS A 576 5.43 11.94 -20.79
C LYS A 576 4.60 11.30 -19.66
N PRO A 577 3.58 11.97 -19.09
CA PRO A 577 2.74 11.40 -18.04
C PRO A 577 2.08 10.06 -18.38
N ALA A 578 1.77 9.81 -19.66
CA ALA A 578 1.22 8.53 -20.10
C ALA A 578 2.24 7.39 -19.94
N PHE A 579 3.50 7.63 -20.33
CA PHE A 579 4.60 6.68 -20.16
C PHE A 579 4.89 6.40 -18.69
N VAL A 580 4.77 7.44 -17.86
CA VAL A 580 4.93 7.33 -16.41
C VAL A 580 3.95 6.32 -15.83
N GLN A 581 2.67 6.44 -16.18
CA GLN A 581 1.65 5.50 -15.73
C GLN A 581 1.93 4.08 -16.24
N LEU A 582 2.39 3.92 -17.49
CA LEU A 582 2.69 2.61 -18.06
C LEU A 582 3.84 1.94 -17.32
N TYR A 583 4.92 2.69 -17.06
CA TYR A 583 6.06 2.23 -16.28
C TYR A 583 5.63 1.76 -14.89
N TRP A 584 4.83 2.57 -14.18
CA TRP A 584 4.30 2.21 -12.86
C TRP A 584 3.50 0.92 -12.90
N LEU A 585 2.65 0.77 -13.91
CA LEU A 585 1.79 -0.38 -14.08
C LEU A 585 2.59 -1.66 -14.33
N LEU A 586 3.56 -1.62 -15.25
CA LEU A 586 4.42 -2.77 -15.58
C LEU A 586 5.34 -3.15 -14.42
N GLN A 587 5.95 -2.19 -13.73
CA GLN A 587 6.75 -2.49 -12.54
C GLN A 587 5.92 -3.12 -11.42
N SER A 588 4.69 -2.65 -11.21
CA SER A 588 3.78 -3.29 -10.26
C SER A 588 3.45 -4.73 -10.67
N PHE A 589 3.30 -5.00 -11.97
CA PHE A 589 3.12 -6.36 -12.50
C PHE A 589 4.34 -7.25 -12.23
N PHE A 590 5.55 -6.84 -12.61
CA PHE A 590 6.76 -7.64 -12.38
C PHE A 590 7.03 -7.89 -10.90
N SER A 591 6.79 -6.89 -10.06
CA SER A 591 6.89 -7.03 -8.61
C SER A 591 5.87 -8.04 -8.08
N ALA A 592 4.62 -8.02 -8.55
CA ALA A 592 3.60 -8.98 -8.13
C ALA A 592 3.96 -10.42 -8.54
N CYS A 593 4.53 -10.61 -9.74
CA CYS A 593 5.02 -11.92 -10.15
C CYS A 593 6.15 -12.40 -9.24
N ALA A 594 7.14 -11.54 -8.95
CA ALA A 594 8.27 -11.91 -8.10
C ALA A 594 7.82 -12.33 -6.68
N GLU A 595 6.78 -11.69 -6.13
CA GLU A 595 6.22 -12.02 -4.81
C GLU A 595 5.68 -13.45 -4.71
N VAL A 596 5.20 -14.04 -5.81
CA VAL A 596 4.73 -15.44 -5.84
C VAL A 596 5.76 -16.42 -6.40
N GLY A 597 7.01 -15.97 -6.60
CA GLY A 597 8.06 -16.78 -7.23
C GLY A 597 7.86 -17.01 -8.74
N ALA A 598 7.07 -16.17 -9.40
CA ALA A 598 6.90 -16.18 -10.85
C ALA A 598 7.73 -15.07 -11.51
N VAL A 599 7.92 -15.20 -12.83
CA VAL A 599 8.56 -14.19 -13.68
C VAL A 599 7.49 -13.52 -14.53
N GLY A 600 7.32 -12.21 -14.37
CA GLY A 600 6.47 -11.43 -15.28
C GLY A 600 7.24 -11.07 -16.54
N SER A 601 6.59 -11.08 -17.69
CA SER A 601 7.19 -10.63 -18.96
C SER A 601 6.13 -10.06 -19.90
N VAL A 602 6.58 -9.27 -20.87
CA VAL A 602 5.72 -8.71 -21.92
C VAL A 602 6.30 -9.08 -23.27
N VAL A 603 5.53 -9.76 -24.11
CA VAL A 603 5.82 -9.97 -25.52
C VAL A 603 5.11 -8.86 -26.30
N CYS A 604 5.87 -8.03 -27.01
CA CYS A 604 5.34 -6.83 -27.67
C CYS A 604 5.94 -6.65 -29.07
N GLN A 605 5.48 -5.64 -29.82
CA GLN A 605 6.09 -5.33 -31.11
C GLN A 605 7.57 -4.94 -30.94
N PRO A 606 8.41 -5.15 -31.96
CA PRO A 606 9.81 -4.72 -31.94
C PRO A 606 10.01 -3.25 -31.56
#